data_AF-A0A812V152-F1
#
_entry.id   AF-A0A812V152-F1
#
_cell.length_a   1.000
_cell.length_b   1.000
_cell.length_c   1.000
_cell.angle_alpha   90.00
_cell.angle_beta   90.00
_cell.angle_gamma   90.00
#
_symmetry.space_group_name_H-M   'P 1'
#
loop_
_entity.id
_entity.type
_entity.pdbx_description
1 polymer ?
#
loop_
_entity_poly.entity_id
_entity_poly.type
_entity_poly.pdbx_seq_one_letter_code
_entity_poly.pdbx_strand_id
1 'polypeptide(L)'
;EEKPDGMSTAAWRMQRRCRRELKRPVPEWRMISIEQVTTNHTKMAPGMFYGLQFPWTEEMLLSSKFGAEWLTQAMHVAGTLPLDNKVTKVSADPFKITTGNNGGKFLFEVEYQNPSE
;
A
#
# COMPACT_ATOMS: atom_id res chain seq x y z
N GLU A 1 -19.10 -13.29 10.34
CA GLU A 1 -18.10 -14.38 10.35
C GLU A 1 -17.26 -14.20 11.59
N GLU A 2 -17.16 -15.25 12.41
CA GLU A 2 -16.29 -15.28 13.58
C GLU A 2 -14.89 -15.80 13.19
N LYS A 3 -13.90 -15.58 14.07
CA LYS A 3 -12.53 -16.05 13.87
C LYS A 3 -12.44 -17.54 14.24
N PRO A 4 -11.94 -18.42 13.35
CA PRO A 4 -11.69 -19.81 13.71
C PRO A 4 -10.71 -19.97 14.88
N ASP A 5 -10.89 -21.03 15.65
CA ASP A 5 -9.95 -21.44 16.69
C ASP A 5 -8.61 -21.86 16.08
N GLY A 6 -7.51 -21.55 16.78
CA GLY A 6 -6.14 -21.79 16.31
C GLY A 6 -5.63 -20.85 15.22
N MET A 7 -6.47 -19.99 14.64
CA MET A 7 -6.04 -18.99 13.65
C MET A 7 -5.66 -17.67 14.31
N SER A 8 -4.53 -17.07 13.89
CA SER A 8 -4.12 -15.74 14.33
C SER A 8 -5.08 -14.65 13.80
N THR A 9 -5.23 -13.56 14.56
CA THR A 9 -6.08 -12.43 14.16
C THR A 9 -5.63 -11.83 12.82
N ALA A 10 -4.32 -11.75 12.57
CA ALA A 10 -3.76 -11.25 11.32
C ALA A 10 -4.13 -12.16 10.13
N ALA A 11 -3.94 -13.47 10.26
CA ALA A 11 -4.28 -14.43 9.21
C ALA A 11 -5.78 -14.42 8.89
N TRP A 12 -6.62 -14.34 9.91
CA TRP A 12 -8.07 -14.25 9.75
C TRP A 12 -8.52 -12.98 9.03
N ARG A 13 -7.98 -11.80 9.41
CA ARG A 13 -8.26 -10.53 8.73
C ARG A 13 -7.85 -10.58 7.26
N MET A 14 -6.66 -11.13 6.98
CA MET A 14 -6.17 -11.31 5.62
C MET A 14 -7.10 -12.22 4.79
N GLN A 15 -7.52 -13.36 5.34
CA GLN A 15 -8.41 -14.29 4.64
C GLN A 15 -9.75 -13.63 4.30
N ARG A 16 -10.35 -12.89 5.24
CA ARG A 16 -11.60 -12.16 5.03
C ARG A 16 -11.48 -11.11 3.94
N ARG A 17 -10.38 -10.35 3.92
CA ARG A 17 -10.08 -9.41 2.85
C ARG A 17 -9.99 -10.14 1.50
N CYS A 18 -9.16 -11.17 1.40
CA CYS A 18 -8.98 -11.92 0.15
C CYS A 18 -10.31 -12.48 -0.39
N ARG A 19 -11.18 -13.04 0.46
CA ARG A 19 -12.52 -13.49 0.05
C ARG A 19 -13.39 -12.35 -0.49
N ARG A 20 -13.32 -11.16 0.12
CA ARG A 20 -14.05 -9.98 -0.36
C ARG A 20 -13.52 -9.50 -1.70
N GLU A 21 -12.19 -9.42 -1.86
CA GLU A 21 -11.57 -8.99 -3.12
C GLU A 21 -11.87 -9.94 -4.27
N LEU A 22 -11.85 -11.26 -4.04
CA LEU A 22 -12.21 -12.26 -5.05
C LEU A 22 -13.67 -12.19 -5.51
N LYS A 23 -14.56 -11.62 -4.71
CA LYS A 23 -15.97 -11.41 -5.06
C LYS A 23 -16.21 -10.12 -5.85
N ARG A 24 -15.20 -9.25 -5.98
CA ARG A 24 -15.38 -7.98 -6.69
C ARG A 24 -15.52 -8.24 -8.18
N PRO A 25 -16.41 -7.51 -8.88
CA PRO A 25 -16.49 -7.59 -10.32
C PRO A 25 -15.16 -7.13 -10.91
N VAL A 26 -14.69 -7.85 -11.93
CA VAL A 26 -13.53 -7.42 -12.71
C VAL A 26 -13.97 -6.22 -13.55
N PRO A 27 -13.27 -5.07 -13.48
CA PRO A 27 -13.56 -3.94 -14.35
C PRO A 27 -13.48 -4.36 -15.82
N GLU A 28 -14.44 -3.90 -16.61
CA GLU A 28 -14.39 -4.08 -18.06
C GLU A 28 -13.16 -3.36 -18.62
N TRP A 29 -12.34 -4.08 -19.39
CA TRP A 29 -11.17 -3.50 -20.03
C TRP A 29 -11.61 -2.60 -21.19
N ARG A 30 -11.08 -1.37 -21.24
CA ARG A 30 -11.37 -0.39 -22.29
C ARG A 30 -10.07 0.16 -22.85
N MET A 31 -10.01 0.28 -24.17
CA MET A 31 -8.91 0.99 -24.81
C MET A 31 -8.92 2.46 -24.42
N ILE A 32 -7.73 3.02 -24.24
CA ILE A 32 -7.54 4.44 -23.98
C ILE A 32 -6.72 5.07 -25.10
N SER A 33 -7.02 6.32 -25.44
CA SER A 33 -6.27 7.08 -26.43
C SER A 33 -4.96 7.61 -25.84
N ILE A 34 -4.02 7.97 -26.72
CA ILE A 34 -2.78 8.63 -26.30
C ILE A 34 -3.07 9.94 -25.56
N GLU A 35 -4.07 10.71 -26.02
CA GLU A 35 -4.52 11.94 -25.36
C GLU A 35 -4.99 11.66 -23.92
N GLN A 36 -5.79 10.61 -23.71
CA GLN A 36 -6.24 10.22 -22.38
C GLN A 36 -5.06 9.84 -21.47
N VAL A 37 -4.04 9.15 -21.99
CA VAL A 37 -2.82 8.84 -21.24
C VAL A 37 -2.09 10.13 -20.89
N THR A 38 -1.79 10.97 -21.87
CA THR A 38 -1.07 12.24 -21.67
C THR A 38 -1.78 13.14 -20.66
N THR A 39 -3.11 13.25 -20.72
CA THR A 39 -3.90 14.07 -19.80
C THR A 39 -3.95 13.52 -18.37
N ASN A 40 -3.91 12.19 -18.19
CA ASN A 40 -4.20 11.58 -16.89
C ASN A 40 -3.00 10.91 -16.20
N HIS A 41 -1.88 10.69 -16.88
CA HIS A 41 -0.74 9.93 -16.34
C HIS A 41 -0.15 10.47 -15.03
N THR A 42 -0.35 11.76 -14.71
CA THR A 42 0.10 12.38 -13.45
C THR A 42 -0.98 12.47 -12.37
N LYS A 43 -2.23 12.12 -12.69
CA LYS A 43 -3.36 12.24 -11.75
C LYS A 43 -3.41 11.02 -10.82
N MET A 44 -3.61 11.27 -9.54
CA MET A 44 -3.78 10.21 -8.53
C MET A 44 -5.24 9.76 -8.44
N ALA A 45 -5.45 8.46 -8.30
CA ALA A 45 -6.72 7.84 -7.95
C ALA A 45 -6.52 6.79 -6.85
N PRO A 46 -7.57 6.44 -6.08
CA PRO A 46 -7.53 5.30 -5.18
C PRO A 46 -7.16 4.01 -5.91
N GLY A 47 -6.20 3.25 -5.37
CA GLY A 47 -5.79 1.96 -5.91
C GLY A 47 -6.91 0.93 -5.83
N MET A 48 -6.95 0.00 -6.79
CA MET A 48 -8.07 -0.94 -6.93
C MET A 48 -8.28 -1.80 -5.68
N PHE A 49 -7.22 -2.34 -5.08
CA PHE A 49 -7.33 -3.33 -4.00
C PHE A 49 -7.64 -2.71 -2.63
N TYR A 50 -6.95 -1.63 -2.28
CA TYR A 50 -7.02 -1.05 -0.93
C TYR A 50 -7.80 0.27 -0.86
N GLY A 51 -8.17 0.85 -2.00
CA GLY A 51 -8.92 2.12 -2.02
C GLY A 51 -8.13 3.32 -1.50
N LEU A 52 -6.80 3.23 -1.47
CA LEU A 52 -5.91 4.30 -1.01
C LEU A 52 -5.17 4.91 -2.21
N GLN A 53 -4.97 6.22 -2.21
CA GLN A 53 -3.99 6.84 -3.10
C GLN A 53 -2.60 6.29 -2.76
N PHE A 54 -1.75 6.10 -3.77
CA PHE A 54 -0.43 5.48 -3.61
C PHE A 54 0.69 6.47 -3.95
N PRO A 55 1.73 6.62 -3.11
CA PRO A 55 2.90 7.41 -3.42
C PRO A 55 3.85 6.63 -4.35
N TRP A 56 3.85 6.96 -5.64
CA TRP A 56 4.66 6.26 -6.64
C TRP A 56 6.09 6.82 -6.81
N THR A 57 6.45 7.87 -6.06
CA THR A 57 7.84 8.33 -5.94
C THR A 57 8.29 8.34 -4.49
N GLU A 58 9.61 8.34 -4.30
CA GLU A 58 10.23 8.47 -2.99
C GLU A 58 9.85 9.80 -2.30
N GLU A 59 9.86 10.91 -3.03
CA GLU A 59 9.50 12.23 -2.51
C GLU A 59 8.04 12.25 -2.07
N MET A 60 7.14 11.57 -2.80
CA MET A 60 5.76 11.42 -2.38
C MET A 60 5.67 10.62 -1.08
N LEU A 61 6.37 9.49 -0.96
CA LEU A 61 6.34 8.67 0.25
C LEU A 61 6.83 9.46 1.48
N LEU A 62 7.88 10.24 1.33
CA LEU A 62 8.48 11.05 2.41
C LEU A 62 7.74 12.37 2.68
N SER A 63 6.76 12.72 1.86
CA SER A 63 5.98 13.95 2.05
C SER A 63 5.08 13.87 3.28
N SER A 64 4.72 15.04 3.83
CA SER A 64 3.75 15.14 4.92
C SER A 64 2.36 14.63 4.56
N LYS A 65 2.02 14.56 3.27
CA LYS A 65 0.72 14.03 2.80
C LYS A 65 0.64 12.51 2.94
N PHE A 66 1.76 11.81 2.70
CA PHE A 66 1.81 10.35 2.81
C PHE A 66 2.51 9.96 4.11
N GLY A 67 3.84 9.82 4.11
CA GLY A 67 4.63 9.64 5.31
C GLY A 67 4.16 8.51 6.22
N ALA A 68 4.47 8.65 7.51
CA ALA A 68 4.21 7.64 8.53
C ALA A 68 2.71 7.39 8.77
N GLU A 69 1.88 8.45 8.70
CA GLU A 69 0.44 8.33 8.95
C GLU A 69 -0.25 7.54 7.83
N TRP A 70 0.04 7.87 6.57
CA TRP A 70 -0.49 7.10 5.45
C TRP A 70 0.01 5.66 5.47
N LEU A 71 1.30 5.43 5.81
CA LEU A 71 1.84 4.07 5.83
C LEU A 71 1.21 3.23 6.94
N THR A 72 0.91 3.85 8.10
CA THR A 72 0.12 3.24 9.16
C THR A 72 -1.25 2.81 8.64
N GLN A 73 -1.98 3.72 8.00
CA GLN A 73 -3.28 3.43 7.41
C GLN A 73 -3.18 2.29 6.36
N ALA A 74 -2.19 2.36 5.48
CA ALA A 74 -1.97 1.36 4.43
C ALA A 74 -1.71 -0.03 5.01
N MET A 75 -0.85 -0.14 6.02
CA MET A 75 -0.53 -1.41 6.68
C MET A 75 -1.71 -1.95 7.52
N HIS A 76 -2.51 -1.07 8.14
CA HIS A 76 -3.75 -1.48 8.83
C HIS A 76 -4.81 -1.99 7.86
N VAL A 77 -4.97 -1.34 6.72
CA VAL A 77 -5.87 -1.77 5.63
C VAL A 77 -5.39 -3.09 5.00
N ALA A 78 -4.08 -3.24 4.82
CA ALA A 78 -3.46 -4.48 4.38
C ALA A 78 -3.50 -5.59 5.44
N GLY A 79 -3.67 -5.23 6.72
CA GLY A 79 -3.66 -6.18 7.84
C GLY A 79 -2.26 -6.69 8.21
N THR A 80 -1.21 -5.98 7.77
CA THR A 80 0.20 -6.32 8.06
C THR A 80 0.74 -5.64 9.31
N LEU A 81 0.01 -4.65 9.85
CA LEU A 81 0.32 -4.00 11.13
C LEU A 81 -0.85 -4.20 12.11
N PRO A 82 -0.58 -4.56 13.39
CA PRO A 82 -1.58 -4.59 14.45
C PRO A 82 -2.27 -3.23 14.62
N LEU A 83 -3.56 -3.23 15.02
CA LEU A 83 -4.37 -2.01 15.12
C LEU A 83 -3.94 -1.08 16.26
N ASP A 84 -3.25 -1.63 17.26
CA ASP A 84 -2.68 -0.95 18.41
C ASP A 84 -1.23 -0.47 18.18
N ASN A 85 -0.71 -0.65 16.96
CA ASN A 85 0.62 -0.19 16.56
C ASN A 85 0.52 0.80 15.40
N LYS A 86 1.58 1.59 15.20
CA LYS A 86 1.68 2.58 14.11
C LYS A 86 3.12 2.77 13.67
N VAL A 87 3.29 3.26 12.45
CA VAL A 87 4.57 3.78 11.97
C VAL A 87 4.77 5.17 12.57
N THR A 88 5.93 5.43 13.16
CA THR A 88 6.32 6.72 13.73
C THR A 88 7.21 7.52 12.80
N LYS A 89 8.03 6.85 11.98
CA LYS A 89 8.95 7.48 11.06
C LYS A 89 9.17 6.63 9.80
N VAL A 90 9.39 7.31 8.68
CA VAL A 90 9.76 6.73 7.38
C VAL A 90 11.01 7.42 6.90
N SER A 91 12.02 6.66 6.48
CA SER A 91 13.27 7.18 5.93
C SER A 91 13.67 6.41 4.69
N ALA A 92 14.07 7.10 3.63
CA ALA A 92 14.58 6.42 2.43
C ALA A 92 15.98 5.88 2.69
N ASP A 93 16.25 4.71 2.12
CA ASP A 93 17.58 4.14 2.08
C ASP A 93 18.47 4.97 1.12
N PRO A 94 19.74 5.24 1.48
CA PRO A 94 20.68 5.93 0.59
C PRO A 94 20.95 5.15 -0.70
N PHE A 95 20.80 3.82 -0.72
CA PHE A 95 21.03 2.98 -1.88
C PHE A 95 19.83 3.00 -2.84
N LYS A 96 20.08 3.44 -4.08
CA LYS A 96 19.09 3.43 -5.16
C LYS A 96 19.27 2.20 -6.03
N ILE A 97 18.21 1.44 -6.23
CA ILE A 97 18.22 0.28 -7.12
C ILE A 97 17.78 0.76 -8.51
N THR A 98 18.76 1.06 -9.34
CA THR A 98 18.55 1.54 -10.72
C THR A 98 18.56 0.42 -11.77
N THR A 99 18.63 -0.84 -11.33
CA THR A 99 18.70 -2.01 -12.22
C THR A 99 17.35 -2.73 -12.35
N GLY A 100 17.09 -3.26 -13.55
CA GLY A 100 15.90 -4.07 -13.86
C GLY A 100 14.70 -3.28 -14.38
N ASN A 101 14.66 -3.08 -15.71
CA ASN A 101 13.57 -2.51 -16.52
C ASN A 101 12.89 -1.23 -15.96
N ASN A 102 11.76 -0.83 -16.55
CA ASN A 102 11.12 0.49 -16.45
C ASN A 102 10.37 0.77 -15.13
N GLY A 103 10.89 0.30 -13.99
CA GLY A 103 10.29 0.55 -12.68
C GLY A 103 11.37 1.01 -11.71
N GLY A 104 11.40 2.31 -11.41
CA GLY A 104 12.24 2.84 -10.34
C GLY A 104 11.93 2.10 -9.03
N LYS A 105 12.96 1.61 -8.35
CA LYS A 105 12.87 0.91 -7.07
C LYS A 105 13.72 1.65 -6.07
N PHE A 106 13.20 1.79 -4.86
CA PHE A 106 13.95 2.29 -3.73
C PHE A 106 13.61 1.47 -2.50
N LEU A 107 14.54 1.45 -1.55
CA LEU A 107 14.33 0.86 -0.24
C LEU A 107 14.03 1.98 0.75
N PHE A 108 13.29 1.67 1.80
CA PHE A 108 13.01 2.59 2.88
C PHE A 108 12.87 1.82 4.18
N GLU A 109 13.19 2.50 5.27
CA GLU A 109 13.07 2.01 6.63
C GLU A 109 11.86 2.65 7.31
N VAL A 110 11.35 1.91 8.30
CA VAL A 110 10.20 2.33 9.10
C VAL A 110 10.52 2.11 10.58
N GLU A 111 10.21 3.10 11.38
CA GLU A 111 10.21 2.96 12.84
C GLU A 111 8.76 2.72 13.29
N TYR A 112 8.55 1.75 14.18
CA TYR A 112 7.24 1.44 14.75
C TYR A 112 7.14 1.99 16.17
N GLN A 113 5.92 2.31 16.61
CA GLN A 113 5.68 2.71 18.00
C GLN A 113 6.02 1.57 18.97
N ASN A 114 5.59 0.35 18.64
CA ASN A 114 5.89 -0.87 19.41
C ASN A 114 6.69 -1.81 18.50
N PRO A 115 8.03 -1.72 18.45
CA PRO A 115 8.84 -2.66 17.68
C PRO A 115 8.71 -4.07 18.28
N SER A 116 8.59 -5.09 17.43
CA SER A 116 8.72 -6.48 17.87
C SER A 116 10.17 -6.75 18.26
N GLU A 117 10.38 -7.55 19.31
CA GLU A 117 11.69 -8.14 19.62
C GLU A 117 12.21 -9.02 18.48
#